data_AF-A0A526ZFB6-F1
#
_entry.id   AF-A0A526ZFB6-F1
#
_cell.length_a   1.000
_cell.length_b   1.000
_cell.length_c   1.000
_cell.angle_alpha   90.00
_cell.angle_beta   90.00
_cell.angle_gamma   90.00
#
_symmetry.space_group_name_H-M   'P 1'
#
loop_
_entity.id
_entity.type
_entity.pdbx_description
1 polymer ?
#
loop_
_entity_poly.entity_id
_entity_poly.type
_entity_poly.pdbx_seq_one_letter_code
_entity_poly.pdbx_strand_id
1 'polypeptide(L)' 'YYEVEHFARENGVSPSQVSRLIKKNGNDRMTLTQAVRALRDRK' A
#
# COMPACT_ATOMS: atom_id res chain seq x y z
N TYR A 1 -2.73 -8.55 -10.81
CA TYR A 1 -2.66 -8.62 -9.33
C TYR A 1 -1.26 -8.77 -8.76
N TYR A 2 -0.24 -9.07 -9.57
CA TYR A 2 1.15 -9.27 -9.12
C TYR A 2 1.78 -8.04 -8.43
N GLU A 3 1.52 -6.83 -8.94
CA GLU A 3 2.08 -5.59 -8.37
C GLU A 3 1.56 -5.30 -6.95
N VAL A 4 0.29 -5.60 -6.67
CA VAL A 4 -0.33 -5.38 -5.36
C VAL A 4 0.28 -6.31 -4.32
N GLU A 5 0.46 -7.59 -4.67
CA GLU A 5 1.08 -8.59 -3.79
C GLU A 5 2.57 -8.32 -3.58
N HIS A 6 3.28 -7.93 -4.63
CA HIS A 6 4.69 -7.55 -4.53
C HIS A 6 4.87 -6.32 -3.62
N PHE A 7 4.10 -5.27 -3.87
CA PHE A 7 4.15 -4.04 -3.07
C PHE A 7 3.76 -4.29 -1.61
N ALA A 8 2.75 -5.13 -1.38
CA ALA A 8 2.34 -5.56 -0.05
C ALA A 8 3.50 -6.24 0.71
N ARG A 9 4.15 -7.20 0.05
CA ARG A 9 5.30 -7.92 0.62
C ARG A 9 6.49 -7.01 0.91
N GLU A 10 6.85 -6.12 -0.02
CA GLU A 10 7.96 -5.18 0.15
C GLU A 10 7.75 -4.21 1.32
N ASN A 11 6.50 -3.78 1.53
CA ASN A 11 6.18 -2.79 2.55
C ASN A 11 5.62 -3.39 3.85
N GLY A 12 5.54 -4.73 3.94
CA GLY A 12 5.05 -5.43 5.14
C GLY A 12 3.57 -5.17 5.46
N VAL A 13 2.75 -4.92 4.44
CA VAL A 13 1.29 -4.70 4.57
C VAL A 13 0.53 -5.80 3.86
N SER A 14 -0.78 -5.93 4.10
CA SER A 14 -1.58 -6.92 3.38
C SER A 14 -1.98 -6.44 1.98
N PRO A 15 -2.14 -7.34 0.98
CA PRO A 15 -2.65 -6.98 -0.34
C PRO A 15 -4.02 -6.28 -0.29
N SER A 16 -4.85 -6.62 0.70
CA SER A 16 -6.14 -5.98 0.95
C SER A 16 -6.01 -4.57 1.55
N GLN A 17 -4.95 -4.26 2.31
CA GLN A 17 -4.62 -2.86 2.66
C GLN A 17 -4.21 -2.07 1.42
N VAL A 18 -3.34 -2.62 0.58
CA VAL A 18 -2.90 -1.97 -0.67
C VAL A 18 -4.09 -1.72 -1.60
N SER A 19 -4.99 -2.69 -1.77
CA SER A 19 -6.20 -2.52 -2.57
C SER A 19 -7.11 -1.39 -2.03
N ARG A 20 -7.26 -1.27 -0.71
CA ARG A 20 -8.01 -0.16 -0.09
C ARG A 20 -7.33 1.19 -0.32
N LEU A 21 -5.99 1.25 -0.26
CA LEU A 21 -5.24 2.46 -0.54
C LEU A 21 -5.38 2.89 -2.01
N ILE A 22 -5.31 1.93 -2.95
CA ILE A 22 -5.54 2.18 -4.37
C ILE A 22 -6.96 2.71 -4.61
N LYS A 23 -7.97 2.13 -3.96
CA LYS A 23 -9.35 2.61 -4.06
C LYS A 23 -9.54 4.02 -3.49
N LYS A 24 -8.80 4.39 -2.46
CA LYS A 24 -8.94 5.68 -1.77
C LYS A 24 -8.16 6.81 -2.45
N ASN A 25 -6.95 6.51 -2.91
CA ASN A 25 -5.98 7.53 -3.34
C ASN A 25 -5.57 7.39 -4.82
N GLY A 26 -6.03 6.35 -5.51
CA GLY A 26 -5.55 5.98 -6.86
C GLY A 26 -4.34 5.05 -6.84
N ASN A 27 -3.98 4.51 -8.00
CA ASN A 27 -2.86 3.58 -8.17
C ASN A 27 -1.52 4.30 -8.41
N ASP A 28 -1.27 5.40 -7.70
CA ASP A 28 -0.01 6.12 -7.78
C ASP A 28 1.00 5.54 -6.78
N ARG A 29 2.15 5.08 -7.28
CA ARG A 29 3.14 4.37 -6.46
C ARG A 29 3.71 5.24 -5.35
N MET A 30 3.95 6.54 -5.59
CA MET A 30 4.46 7.45 -4.56
C MET A 30 3.43 7.62 -3.43
N THR A 31 2.16 7.79 -3.80
CA THR A 31 1.05 7.94 -2.88
C THR A 31 0.83 6.69 -2.04
N LEU A 32 0.93 5.49 -2.64
CA LEU A 32 0.87 4.22 -1.93
C LEU A 32 2.03 4.08 -0.94
N THR A 33 3.26 4.43 -1.34
CA THR A 33 4.43 4.36 -0.45
C THR A 33 4.29 5.32 0.73
N GLN A 34 3.83 6.55 0.51
CA GLN A 34 3.58 7.51 1.60
C GLN A 34 2.47 7.02 2.54
N ALA A 35 1.38 6.49 1.99
CA ALA A 35 0.27 5.98 2.79
C ALA A 35 0.66 4.75 3.62
N VAL A 36 1.49 3.86 3.07
CA VAL A 36 2.01 2.70 3.82
C VAL A 36 3.01 3.14 4.90
N ARG A 37 3.88 4.10 4.64
CA ARG A 37 4.75 4.68 5.69
C ARG A 37 3.94 5.25 6.85
N ALA A 38 2.91 6.06 6.53
CA ALA A 38 2.02 6.63 7.55
C ALA A 38 1.23 5.56 8.33
N LEU A 39 0.91 4.42 7.72
CA LEU A 39 0.31 3.27 8.43
C LEU A 39 1.29 2.59 9.38
N ARG A 40 2.58 2.55 9.04
CA ARG A 40 3.62 1.92 9.86
C ARG A 40 3.99 2.75 11.08
N ASP A 41 4.09 4.08 10.94
CA ASP A 41 4.35 5.01 12.05
C ASP A 41 3.21 5.11 13.07
N ARG A 42 2.00 4.67 12.71
CA ARG A 42 0.82 4.65 13.60
C ARG A 42 0.69 3.38 14.45
N LYS A 43 1.63 2.44 14.34
CA LYS A 43 1.62 1.17 15.06
C LYS A 43 2.67 1.17 16.17
#